data_AF-A0A852ZQI1-F1
#
_entry.id   AF-A0A852ZQI1-F1
#
_cell.length_a   1.000
_cell.length_b   1.000
_cell.length_c   1.000
_cell.angle_alpha   90.00
_cell.angle_beta   90.00
_cell.angle_gamma   90.00
#
_symmetry.space_group_name_H-M   'P 1'
#
loop_
_entity.id
_entity.type
_entity.pdbx_description
1 polymer ?
#
loop_
_entity_poly.entity_id
_entity_poly.type
_entity_poly.pdbx_seq_one_letter_code
_entity_poly.pdbx_strand_id
1 'polypeptide(L)'
;MPGSNPLTGEPLALDLVNTRPAGPGGRTDLIDTPGRLAAWLALEAERLPAEFRGVAPGPEDLPPLHRVREHVEAVVRALLGGAAPPAAALHGLSEAQRAAPATREVGWDGAAVTAEPRRVGPLGVRLAALLAEAAVDLLTAPAVGRIRECEADGCVMLFLPSHPRRRWCSPSRCGNRARVARYYQRHRPTAGGGE
;
A
#
# COMPACT_ATOMS: atom_id res chain seq x y z
N MET A 1 20.56 3.45 -1.41
CA MET A 1 19.50 3.55 -0.38
C MET A 1 18.24 2.92 -0.93
N PRO A 2 17.50 2.07 -0.21
CA PRO A 2 16.14 1.71 -0.64
C PRO A 2 15.39 3.04 -0.82
N GLY A 3 14.82 3.25 -2.00
CA GLY A 3 14.35 4.57 -2.43
C GLY A 3 13.39 5.17 -1.42
N SER A 4 13.62 6.44 -1.07
CA SER A 4 12.74 7.26 -0.22
C SER A 4 11.34 7.46 -0.79
N ASN A 5 11.11 7.07 -2.05
CA ASN A 5 9.83 7.21 -2.71
C ASN A 5 8.99 5.93 -2.57
N PRO A 6 7.73 6.04 -2.09
CA PRO A 6 6.80 4.93 -2.00
C PRO A 6 6.71 4.12 -3.30
N LEU A 7 6.45 2.82 -3.17
CA LEU A 7 6.06 2.00 -4.30
C LEU A 7 4.58 2.28 -4.60
N THR A 8 4.28 2.61 -5.86
CA THR A 8 2.93 2.86 -6.35
C THR A 8 2.66 2.04 -7.62
N GLY A 9 1.38 1.90 -7.97
CA GLY A 9 0.94 1.19 -9.18
C GLY A 9 0.50 -0.25 -8.93
N GLU A 10 0.51 -0.71 -7.68
CA GLU A 10 -0.21 -1.91 -7.26
C GLU A 10 -1.66 -1.54 -6.91
N PRO A 11 -2.56 -2.48 -6.55
CA PRO A 11 -3.83 -2.11 -5.92
C PRO A 11 -3.61 -1.18 -4.72
N LEU A 12 -4.45 -0.15 -4.56
CA LEU A 12 -4.25 0.96 -3.61
C LEU A 12 -3.99 0.48 -2.16
N ALA A 13 -4.65 -0.61 -1.76
CA ALA A 13 -4.44 -1.22 -0.45
C ALA A 13 -3.02 -1.81 -0.27
N LEU A 14 -2.40 -2.35 -1.33
CA LEU A 14 -1.01 -2.78 -1.30
C LEU A 14 -0.05 -1.60 -1.32
N ASP A 15 -0.33 -0.57 -2.12
CA ASP A 15 0.47 0.66 -2.13
C ASP A 15 0.50 1.31 -0.73
N LEU A 16 -0.64 1.30 -0.02
CA LEU A 16 -0.71 1.73 1.39
C LEU A 16 0.18 0.89 2.30
N VAL A 17 0.13 -0.45 2.25
CA VAL A 17 1.01 -1.32 3.06
C VAL A 17 2.50 -1.09 2.71
N ASN A 18 2.78 -0.88 1.43
CA ASN A 18 4.12 -0.64 0.91
C ASN A 18 4.69 0.74 1.26
N THR A 19 3.91 1.65 1.87
CA THR A 19 4.43 2.87 2.50
C THR A 19 5.34 2.58 3.69
N ARG A 20 5.46 1.32 4.13
CA ARG A 20 6.35 0.92 5.22
C ARG A 20 7.46 -0.03 4.75
N PRO A 21 8.46 0.39 3.94
CA PRO A 21 9.60 -0.43 3.52
C PRO A 21 10.42 -0.98 4.70
N ALA A 22 11.12 -2.09 4.46
CA ALA A 22 12.25 -2.50 5.30
C ALA A 22 13.55 -1.79 4.85
N GLY A 23 14.36 -1.41 5.83
CA GLY A 23 15.68 -0.80 5.65
C GLY A 23 16.66 -1.23 6.75
N PRO A 24 17.90 -0.72 6.74
CA PRO A 24 18.96 -1.13 7.67
C PRO A 24 18.61 -0.98 9.16
N GLY A 25 17.78 0.01 9.50
CA GLY A 25 17.29 0.25 10.87
C GLY A 25 15.93 -0.35 11.18
N GLY A 26 15.44 -1.29 10.37
CA GLY A 26 14.10 -1.87 10.48
C GLY A 26 13.09 -1.27 9.51
N ARG A 27 11.81 -1.31 9.87
CA ARG A 27 10.72 -0.79 9.04
C ARG A 27 10.66 0.75 9.15
N THR A 28 10.75 1.46 8.03
CA THR A 28 10.58 2.91 7.96
C THR A 28 9.17 3.24 7.51
N ASP A 29 8.51 4.21 8.15
CA ASP A 29 7.20 4.70 7.72
C ASP A 29 7.37 5.91 6.79
N LEU A 30 6.92 5.78 5.54
CA LEU A 30 6.99 6.85 4.53
C LEU A 30 5.79 7.80 4.57
N ILE A 31 4.85 7.62 5.50
CA ILE A 31 3.69 8.49 5.74
C ILE A 31 3.54 8.80 7.23
N ASP A 32 4.66 8.98 7.94
CA ASP A 32 4.75 9.30 9.37
C ASP A 32 4.53 10.79 9.70
N THR A 33 4.46 11.64 8.68
CA THR A 33 4.23 13.08 8.83
C THR A 33 3.17 13.56 7.83
N PRO A 34 2.46 14.66 8.12
CA PRO A 34 1.40 15.13 7.22
C PRO A 34 1.90 15.50 5.82
N GLY A 35 3.10 16.09 5.73
CA GLY A 35 3.72 16.41 4.44
C GLY A 35 4.08 15.18 3.62
N ARG A 36 4.53 14.09 4.27
CA ARG A 36 4.79 12.82 3.60
C ARG A 36 3.50 12.10 3.19
N LEU A 37 2.46 12.16 4.01
CA LEU A 37 1.13 11.69 3.61
C LEU A 37 0.62 12.47 2.39
N ALA A 38 0.72 13.80 2.39
CA ALA A 38 0.34 14.63 1.24
C ALA A 38 1.11 14.23 -0.02
N ALA A 39 2.43 14.01 0.08
CA ALA A 39 3.24 13.56 -1.04
C ALA A 39 2.80 12.18 -1.57
N TRP A 40 2.45 11.24 -0.70
CA TRP A 40 1.93 9.93 -1.12
C TRP A 40 0.55 10.05 -1.78
N LEU A 41 -0.38 10.85 -1.22
CA LEU A 41 -1.68 11.11 -1.83
C LEU A 41 -1.56 11.75 -3.21
N ALA A 42 -0.57 12.63 -3.41
CA ALA A 42 -0.29 13.22 -4.72
C ALA A 42 0.18 12.18 -5.75
N LEU A 43 0.94 11.16 -5.34
CA LEU A 43 1.35 10.06 -6.22
C LEU A 43 0.17 9.16 -6.63
N GLU A 44 -0.86 9.06 -5.80
CA GLU A 44 -2.07 8.26 -6.04
C GLU A 44 -3.23 9.07 -6.64
N ALA A 45 -3.06 10.38 -6.88
CA ALA A 45 -4.15 11.33 -7.14
C ALA A 45 -5.11 10.94 -8.29
N GLU A 46 -4.58 10.31 -9.35
CA GLU A 46 -5.36 9.85 -10.50
C GLU A 46 -6.33 8.72 -10.16
N ARG A 47 -6.07 7.98 -9.08
CA ARG A 47 -6.85 6.84 -8.60
C ARG A 47 -7.76 7.20 -7.43
N LEU A 48 -7.60 8.41 -6.87
CA LEU A 48 -8.40 8.90 -5.77
C LEU A 48 -9.60 9.71 -6.28
N PRO A 49 -10.75 9.64 -5.59
CA PRO A 49 -11.87 10.55 -5.81
C PRO A 49 -11.43 12.02 -5.72
N ALA A 50 -12.11 12.88 -6.48
CA ALA A 50 -11.75 14.30 -6.58
C ALA A 50 -11.71 15.02 -5.22
N GLU A 51 -12.53 14.61 -4.24
CA GLU A 51 -12.56 15.17 -2.89
C GLU A 51 -11.25 15.02 -2.09
N PHE A 52 -10.32 14.17 -2.56
CA PHE A 52 -9.02 13.92 -1.93
C PHE A 52 -7.84 14.48 -2.72
N ARG A 53 -8.08 15.10 -3.87
CA ARG A 53 -6.99 15.69 -4.68
C ARG A 53 -6.58 17.04 -4.09
N GLY A 54 -5.27 17.22 -3.89
CA GLY A 54 -4.71 18.49 -3.39
C GLY A 54 -5.06 18.81 -1.93
N VAL A 55 -5.51 17.83 -1.14
CA VAL A 55 -5.77 18.01 0.28
C VAL A 55 -4.47 18.24 1.06
N ALA A 56 -4.56 18.98 2.17
CA ALA A 56 -3.46 19.21 3.10
C ALA A 56 -3.76 18.50 4.43
N PRO A 57 -3.20 17.29 4.66
CA PRO A 57 -3.39 16.56 5.91
C PRO A 57 -2.78 17.29 7.11
N GLY A 58 -3.39 17.10 8.28
CA GLY A 58 -2.85 17.45 9.60
C GLY A 58 -2.31 16.22 10.36
N PRO A 59 -1.61 16.42 11.50
CA PRO A 59 -1.13 15.31 12.35
C PRO A 59 -2.25 14.35 12.81
N GLU A 60 -3.44 14.87 13.03
CA GLU A 60 -4.65 14.12 13.43
C GLU A 60 -5.16 13.15 12.35
N ASP A 61 -4.75 13.36 11.09
CA ASP A 61 -5.18 12.51 9.98
C ASP A 61 -4.37 11.22 9.88
N LEU A 62 -3.15 11.16 10.44
CA LEU A 62 -2.26 10.01 10.31
C LEU A 62 -2.78 8.73 11.00
N PRO A 63 -3.26 8.77 12.27
CA PRO A 63 -3.58 7.55 13.00
C PRO A 63 -4.70 6.69 12.37
N PRO A 64 -5.79 7.25 11.80
CA PRO A 64 -6.77 6.46 11.06
C PRO A 64 -6.16 5.67 9.88
N LEU A 65 -5.28 6.30 9.09
CA LEU A 65 -4.64 5.64 7.94
C LEU A 65 -3.67 4.54 8.39
N HIS A 66 -2.90 4.80 9.45
CA HIS A 66 -1.99 3.80 10.01
C HIS A 66 -2.72 2.56 10.52
N ARG A 67 -3.87 2.74 11.20
CA ARG A 67 -4.73 1.63 11.61
C ARG A 67 -5.23 0.81 10.43
N VAL A 68 -5.73 1.46 9.37
CA VAL A 68 -6.14 0.74 8.16
C VAL A 68 -4.96 -0.02 7.56
N ARG A 69 -3.79 0.63 7.42
CA ARG A 69 -2.57 -0.03 6.91
C ARG A 69 -2.21 -1.29 7.70
N GLU A 70 -2.26 -1.22 9.04
CA GLU A 70 -1.97 -2.35 9.92
C GLU A 70 -2.98 -3.49 9.75
N HIS A 71 -4.27 -3.18 9.66
CA HIS A 71 -5.30 -4.18 9.41
C HIS A 71 -5.13 -4.85 8.05
N VAL A 72 -4.85 -4.09 6.99
CA VAL A 72 -4.59 -4.66 5.65
C VAL A 72 -3.35 -5.54 5.67
N GLU A 73 -2.24 -5.08 6.26
CA GLU A 73 -1.01 -5.87 6.37
C GLU A 73 -1.28 -7.18 7.13
N ALA A 74 -2.00 -7.13 8.26
CA ALA A 74 -2.33 -8.31 9.06
C ALA A 74 -3.16 -9.34 8.27
N VAL A 75 -4.19 -8.88 7.54
CA VAL A 75 -5.01 -9.77 6.71
C VAL A 75 -4.19 -10.39 5.58
N VAL A 76 -3.45 -9.59 4.81
CA VAL A 76 -2.67 -10.10 3.67
C VAL A 76 -1.59 -11.06 4.13
N ARG A 77 -0.89 -10.78 5.24
CA ARG A 77 0.13 -11.67 5.80
C ARG A 77 -0.46 -13.00 6.26
N ALA A 78 -1.63 -13.00 6.89
CA ALA A 78 -2.33 -14.24 7.25
C ALA A 78 -2.67 -15.07 6.01
N LEU A 79 -3.22 -14.45 4.96
CA LEU A 79 -3.55 -15.14 3.71
C LEU A 79 -2.31 -15.72 3.01
N LEU A 80 -1.20 -14.99 2.97
CA LEU A 80 0.08 -15.48 2.44
C LEU A 80 0.63 -16.68 3.23
N GLY A 81 0.37 -16.71 4.55
CA GLY A 81 0.73 -17.83 5.43
C GLY A 81 -0.26 -18.99 5.40
N GLY A 82 -1.34 -18.93 4.63
CA GLY A 82 -2.40 -19.95 4.63
C GLY A 82 -3.22 -20.00 5.92
N ALA A 83 -3.23 -18.91 6.69
CA ALA A 83 -3.93 -18.80 7.97
C ALA A 83 -5.20 -17.96 7.85
N ALA A 84 -6.14 -18.17 8.77
CA ALA A 84 -7.31 -17.31 8.91
C ALA A 84 -6.88 -15.89 9.33
N PRO A 85 -7.40 -14.83 8.68
CA PRO A 85 -7.11 -13.45 9.09
C PRO A 85 -7.56 -13.16 10.53
N PRO A 86 -6.84 -12.29 11.27
CA PRO A 86 -7.25 -11.90 12.62
C PRO A 86 -8.63 -11.20 12.60
N ALA A 87 -9.56 -11.65 13.45
CA ALA A 87 -10.90 -11.07 13.55
C ALA A 87 -10.88 -9.56 13.83
N ALA A 88 -9.95 -9.10 14.67
CA ALA A 88 -9.77 -7.68 14.96
C ALA A 88 -9.41 -6.84 13.71
N ALA A 89 -8.63 -7.41 12.78
CA ALA A 89 -8.28 -6.73 11.54
C ALA A 89 -9.50 -6.63 10.59
N LEU A 90 -10.28 -7.71 10.49
CA LEU A 90 -11.52 -7.71 9.70
C LEU A 90 -12.55 -6.73 10.26
N HIS A 91 -12.73 -6.70 11.59
CA HIS A 91 -13.59 -5.73 12.25
C HIS A 91 -13.10 -4.30 12.05
N GLY A 92 -11.80 -4.04 12.21
CA GLY A 92 -11.23 -2.70 12.04
C GLY A 92 -11.41 -2.14 10.63
N LEU A 93 -11.28 -2.97 9.58
CA LEU A 93 -11.61 -2.55 8.20
C LEU A 93 -13.09 -2.19 8.07
N SER A 94 -13.97 -3.02 8.63
CA SER A 94 -15.42 -2.77 8.60
C SER A 94 -15.81 -1.50 9.36
N GLU A 95 -15.17 -1.23 10.49
CA GLU A 95 -15.37 0.01 11.27
C GLU A 95 -14.88 1.24 10.52
N ALA A 96 -13.72 1.18 9.87
CA ALA A 96 -13.20 2.27 9.06
C ALA A 96 -14.17 2.63 7.93
N GLN A 97 -14.73 1.64 7.22
CA GLN A 97 -15.74 1.88 6.17
C GLN A 97 -17.01 2.53 6.73
N ARG A 98 -17.51 2.05 7.89
CA ARG A 98 -18.71 2.60 8.54
C ARG A 98 -18.53 4.00 9.09
N ALA A 99 -17.30 4.41 9.42
CA ALA A 99 -17.04 5.71 10.02
C ALA A 99 -17.25 6.89 9.05
N ALA A 100 -17.11 6.67 7.75
CA ALA A 100 -17.38 7.67 6.72
C ALA A 100 -17.81 7.00 5.40
N PRO A 101 -19.04 6.47 5.32
CA PRO A 101 -19.55 5.83 4.11
C PRO A 101 -19.59 6.83 2.94
N ALA A 102 -19.36 6.34 1.72
CA ALA A 102 -19.54 7.17 0.53
C ALA A 102 -21.03 7.28 0.19
N THR A 103 -21.52 8.50 0.07
CA THR A 103 -22.83 8.80 -0.50
C THR A 103 -22.64 9.47 -1.85
N ARG A 104 -23.57 9.27 -2.79
CA ARG A 104 -23.54 10.01 -4.07
C ARG A 104 -24.19 11.37 -3.86
N GLU A 105 -23.40 12.44 -3.99
CA GLU A 105 -23.92 13.80 -3.98
C GLU A 105 -24.27 14.21 -5.41
N VAL A 106 -25.53 14.63 -5.59
CA VAL A 106 -26.06 15.05 -6.90
C VAL A 106 -25.75 16.53 -7.10
N GLY A 107 -25.20 16.86 -8.26
CA GLY A 107 -24.85 18.23 -8.65
C GLY A 107 -25.40 18.61 -10.03
N TRP A 108 -25.15 19.86 -10.42
CA TRP A 108 -25.41 20.40 -11.75
C TRP A 108 -24.16 21.13 -12.22
N ASP A 109 -23.61 20.77 -13.38
CA ASP A 109 -22.37 21.35 -13.91
C ASP A 109 -22.59 22.47 -14.95
N GLY A 110 -23.85 22.87 -15.15
CA GLY A 110 -24.24 23.83 -16.19
C GLY A 110 -24.82 23.17 -17.45
N ALA A 111 -24.62 21.86 -17.64
CA ALA A 111 -25.10 21.12 -18.81
C ALA A 111 -25.84 19.82 -18.44
N ALA A 112 -25.42 19.13 -17.38
CA ALA A 112 -25.98 17.86 -16.96
C ALA A 112 -26.07 17.73 -15.43
N VAL A 113 -26.98 16.85 -15.00
CA VAL A 113 -27.01 16.38 -13.62
C VAL A 113 -25.82 15.45 -13.42
N THR A 114 -24.96 15.75 -12.45
CA THR A 114 -23.79 14.96 -12.09
C THR A 114 -23.99 14.24 -10.77
N ALA A 115 -23.21 13.21 -10.50
CA ALA A 115 -23.25 12.53 -9.21
C ALA A 115 -21.89 11.93 -8.88
N GLU A 116 -21.25 12.44 -7.83
CA GLU A 116 -19.90 12.05 -7.40
C GLU A 116 -19.95 11.43 -6.00
N PRO A 117 -19.07 10.45 -5.70
CA PRO A 117 -18.94 9.95 -4.35
C PRO A 117 -18.40 11.05 -3.44
N ARG A 118 -19.06 11.22 -2.29
CA ARG A 118 -18.63 12.12 -1.23
C ARG A 118 -18.67 11.42 0.11
N ARG A 119 -17.67 11.69 0.94
CA ARG A 119 -17.67 11.31 2.35
C ARG A 119 -17.76 12.55 3.23
N VAL A 120 -18.39 12.41 4.39
CA VAL A 120 -18.51 13.48 5.39
C VAL A 120 -17.67 13.13 6.62
N GLY A 121 -17.09 14.15 7.27
CA GLY A 121 -16.31 14.01 8.49
C GLY A 121 -14.84 14.44 8.35
N PRO A 122 -14.03 14.25 9.40
CA PRO A 122 -12.62 14.61 9.41
C PRO A 122 -11.84 13.94 8.26
N LEU A 123 -10.85 14.63 7.70
CA LEU A 123 -10.11 14.17 6.52
C LEU A 123 -9.51 12.77 6.70
N GLY A 124 -8.83 12.52 7.82
CA GLY A 124 -8.22 11.22 8.12
C GLY A 124 -9.24 10.09 8.22
N VAL A 125 -10.43 10.36 8.75
CA VAL A 125 -11.52 9.36 8.83
C VAL A 125 -12.06 9.05 7.43
N ARG A 126 -12.27 10.07 6.59
CA ARG A 126 -12.71 9.90 5.20
C ARG A 126 -11.69 9.15 4.35
N LEU A 127 -10.41 9.48 4.49
CA LEU A 127 -9.30 8.78 3.82
C LEU A 127 -9.20 7.32 4.28
N ALA A 128 -9.27 7.07 5.60
CA ALA A 128 -9.27 5.72 6.14
C ALA A 128 -10.44 4.88 5.62
N ALA A 129 -11.65 5.45 5.54
CA ALA A 129 -12.81 4.77 4.98
C ALA A 129 -12.62 4.41 3.49
N LEU A 130 -12.10 5.33 2.68
CA LEU A 130 -11.76 5.08 1.27
C LEU A 130 -10.73 3.95 1.13
N LEU A 131 -9.65 4.00 1.91
CA LEU A 131 -8.58 3.01 1.86
C LEU A 131 -9.03 1.63 2.35
N ALA A 132 -9.91 1.60 3.36
CA ALA A 132 -10.53 0.37 3.84
C ALA A 132 -11.47 -0.24 2.80
N GLU A 133 -12.23 0.57 2.06
CA GLU A 133 -13.07 0.11 0.94
C GLU A 133 -12.21 -0.50 -0.17
N ALA A 134 -11.17 0.20 -0.62
CA ALA A 134 -10.23 -0.34 -1.61
C ALA A 134 -9.53 -1.63 -1.12
N ALA A 135 -9.31 -1.77 0.18
CA ALA A 135 -8.77 -3.00 0.76
C ALA A 135 -9.78 -4.14 0.74
N VAL A 136 -11.04 -3.90 1.10
CA VAL A 136 -12.09 -4.92 1.04
C VAL A 136 -12.31 -5.38 -0.41
N ASP A 137 -12.31 -4.46 -1.38
CA ASP A 137 -12.39 -4.82 -2.80
C ASP A 137 -11.25 -5.75 -3.23
N LEU A 138 -10.01 -5.45 -2.82
CA LEU A 138 -8.86 -6.31 -3.11
C LEU A 138 -8.97 -7.67 -2.41
N LEU A 139 -9.29 -7.67 -1.13
CA LEU A 139 -9.29 -8.85 -0.25
C LEU A 139 -10.42 -9.83 -0.58
N THR A 140 -11.51 -9.35 -1.16
CA THR A 140 -12.66 -10.18 -1.57
C THR A 140 -12.62 -10.56 -3.05
N ALA A 141 -11.75 -9.93 -3.86
CA ALA A 141 -11.57 -10.29 -5.25
C ALA A 141 -10.85 -11.66 -5.41
N PRO A 142 -11.13 -12.43 -6.48
CA PRO A 142 -10.40 -13.66 -6.80
C PRO A 142 -8.88 -13.48 -6.95
N ALA A 143 -8.44 -12.25 -7.23
CA ALA A 143 -7.04 -11.91 -7.37
C ALA A 143 -6.24 -11.97 -6.05
N VAL A 144 -6.90 -11.96 -4.89
CA VAL A 144 -6.23 -11.93 -3.57
C VAL A 144 -5.25 -13.09 -3.40
N GLY A 145 -5.59 -14.30 -3.87
CA GLY A 145 -4.72 -15.48 -3.80
C GLY A 145 -3.48 -15.42 -4.69
N ARG A 146 -3.36 -14.39 -5.53
CA ARG A 146 -2.18 -14.15 -6.37
C ARG A 146 -1.20 -13.14 -5.79
N ILE A 147 -1.53 -12.47 -4.68
CA ILE A 147 -0.64 -11.52 -4.02
C ILE A 147 0.67 -12.24 -3.65
N ARG A 148 1.81 -11.57 -3.82
CA ARG A 148 3.14 -12.10 -3.52
C ARG A 148 3.98 -11.11 -2.75
N GLU A 149 4.88 -11.65 -1.95
CA GLU A 149 6.00 -10.91 -1.39
C GLU A 149 7.18 -10.86 -2.38
N CYS A 150 7.91 -9.75 -2.37
CA CYS A 150 9.08 -9.54 -3.21
C CYS A 150 10.22 -10.51 -2.85
N GLU A 151 10.70 -11.28 -3.82
CA GLU A 151 11.78 -12.25 -3.60
C GLU A 151 13.20 -11.64 -3.59
N ALA A 152 13.32 -10.32 -3.56
CA ALA A 152 14.61 -9.67 -3.43
C ALA A 152 15.03 -9.62 -1.96
N ASP A 153 16.28 -9.95 -1.68
CA ASP A 153 16.82 -9.97 -0.32
C ASP A 153 16.55 -8.65 0.43
N GLY A 154 16.09 -8.78 1.67
CA GLY A 154 15.66 -7.69 2.56
C GLY A 154 14.42 -6.90 2.12
N CYS A 155 13.68 -7.33 1.09
CA CYS A 155 12.47 -6.64 0.63
C CYS A 155 11.22 -7.25 1.25
N VAL A 156 10.35 -6.41 1.81
CA VAL A 156 9.07 -6.82 2.41
C VAL A 156 7.85 -6.38 1.60
N MET A 157 8.08 -5.84 0.40
CA MET A 157 7.01 -5.27 -0.42
C MET A 157 6.09 -6.35 -0.96
N LEU A 158 4.80 -6.03 -0.96
CA LEU A 158 3.73 -6.86 -1.49
C LEU A 158 3.34 -6.36 -2.89
N PHE A 159 2.98 -7.27 -3.79
CA PHE A 159 2.54 -6.90 -5.13
C PHE A 159 1.55 -7.93 -5.69
N LEU A 160 0.74 -7.49 -6.65
CA LEU A 160 -0.11 -8.36 -7.46
C LEU A 160 0.59 -8.62 -8.81
N PRO A 161 1.02 -9.85 -9.12
CA PRO A 161 1.74 -10.12 -10.36
C PRO A 161 0.85 -9.91 -11.59
N SER A 162 1.30 -9.04 -12.50
CA SER A 162 0.69 -8.86 -13.83
C SER A 162 0.86 -10.10 -14.72
N HIS A 163 1.89 -10.92 -14.45
CA HIS A 163 2.11 -12.20 -15.11
C HIS A 163 2.73 -13.23 -14.12
N PRO A 164 2.52 -14.54 -14.31
CA PRO A 164 2.91 -15.57 -13.32
C PRO A 164 4.40 -15.60 -12.95
N ARG A 165 5.27 -15.14 -13.87
CA ARG A 165 6.73 -15.10 -13.68
C ARG A 165 7.25 -13.85 -12.97
N ARG A 166 6.41 -12.91 -12.55
CA ARG A 166 6.87 -11.70 -11.82
C ARG A 166 7.26 -12.12 -10.39
N ARG A 167 8.55 -11.93 -10.08
CA ARG A 167 9.17 -12.31 -8.79
C ARG A 167 9.50 -11.12 -7.89
N TRP A 168 9.47 -9.91 -8.44
CA TRP A 168 9.90 -8.69 -7.74
C TRP A 168 8.85 -7.59 -7.86
N CYS A 169 8.66 -6.85 -6.76
CA CYS A 169 7.77 -5.69 -6.70
C CYS A 169 8.19 -4.58 -7.70
N SER A 170 9.48 -4.48 -8.03
CA SER A 170 9.95 -3.60 -9.09
C SER A 170 11.08 -4.28 -9.86
N PRO A 171 10.91 -4.54 -11.17
CA PRO A 171 11.97 -5.09 -11.99
C PRO A 171 13.22 -4.19 -12.02
N SER A 172 13.04 -2.87 -12.04
CA SER A 172 14.14 -1.89 -12.11
C SER A 172 14.85 -1.67 -10.77
N ARG A 173 14.15 -1.78 -9.63
CA ARG A 173 14.78 -1.64 -8.31
C ARG A 173 15.23 -3.00 -7.75
N CYS A 174 14.27 -3.86 -7.43
CA CYS A 174 14.50 -5.14 -6.76
C CYS A 174 15.05 -6.20 -7.71
N GLY A 175 14.60 -6.24 -8.96
CA GLY A 175 15.14 -7.15 -9.97
C GLY A 175 16.61 -6.85 -10.31
N ASN A 176 16.98 -5.58 -10.44
CA ASN A 176 18.38 -5.18 -10.60
C ASN A 176 19.23 -5.54 -9.38
N ARG A 177 18.78 -5.21 -8.17
CA ARG A 177 19.49 -5.57 -6.93
C ARG A 177 19.76 -7.08 -6.84
N ALA A 178 18.75 -7.91 -7.11
CA ALA A 178 18.89 -9.36 -7.10
C ALA A 178 19.87 -9.88 -8.16
N ARG A 179 19.86 -9.31 -9.37
CA ARG A 179 20.81 -9.66 -10.44
C ARG A 179 22.25 -9.32 -10.07
N VAL A 180 22.47 -8.12 -9.54
CA VAL A 180 23.78 -7.65 -9.09
C VAL A 180 24.32 -8.51 -7.95
N ALA A 181 23.51 -8.82 -6.94
CA ALA A 181 23.91 -9.70 -5.83
C ALA A 181 24.35 -11.08 -6.32
N ARG A 182 23.60 -11.69 -7.26
CA ARG A 182 23.97 -12.99 -7.87
C ARG A 182 25.27 -12.91 -8.68
N TYR A 183 25.52 -11.81 -9.39
CA TYR A 183 26.78 -11.61 -10.10
C TYR A 183 27.96 -11.61 -9.11
N TYR A 184 27.88 -10.83 -8.03
CA TYR A 184 28.94 -10.80 -7.02
C TYR A 184 29.14 -12.12 -6.28
N GLN A 185 28.09 -12.89 -6.02
CA GLN A 185 28.22 -14.23 -5.42
C GLN A 185 28.97 -15.21 -6.33
N ARG A 186 28.79 -15.11 -7.65
CA ARG A 186 29.46 -15.97 -8.64
C ARG A 186 30.89 -15.57 -8.96
N HIS A 187 31.22 -14.28 -8.82
CA HIS A 187 32.53 -13.72 -9.18
C HIS A 187 33.34 -13.29 -7.95
N ARG A 188 32.90 -13.64 -6.74
CA ARG A 188 33.75 -13.54 -5.55
C ARG A 188 34.85 -14.60 -5.69
N PRO A 189 36.13 -14.22 -5.67
CA PRO A 189 37.20 -15.19 -5.56
C PRO A 189 36.95 -15.99 -4.28
N THR A 190 36.86 -17.32 -4.40
CA THR A 190 37.06 -18.18 -3.23
C THR A 190 38.42 -17.80 -2.66
N ALA A 191 38.43 -17.13 -1.51
CA ALA A 191 39.63 -17.00 -0.71
C ALA A 191 40.07 -18.43 -0.39
N GLY A 192 41.05 -18.92 -1.14
CA GLY A 192 41.69 -20.19 -0.86
C GLY A 192 42.26 -20.15 0.54
N GLY A 193 41.91 -21.16 1.34
CA GLY A 193 42.54 -21.38 2.63
C GLY A 193 44.05 -21.59 2.46
N GLY A 194 44.83 -20.71 3.08
CA GLY A 194 46.00 -21.11 3.87
C GLY A 194 45.59 -20.87 5.33
N GLU A 195 45.86 -21.74 6.28
CA GLU A 195 46.97 -22.68 6.47
C GLU A 195 46.47 -23.94 7.19
#